data_AF-A0A7Y6UCQ6-F1
#
_entry.id   AF-A0A7Y6UCQ6-F1
#
_cell.length_a   1.000
_cell.length_b   1.000
_cell.length_c   1.000
_cell.angle_alpha   90.00
_cell.angle_beta   90.00
_cell.angle_gamma   90.00
#
_symmetry.space_group_name_H-M   'P 1'
#
loop_
_entity.id
_entity.type
_entity.pdbx_description
1 polymer ?
#
loop_
_entity_poly.entity_id
_entity_poly.type
_entity_poly.pdbx_seq_one_letter_code
_entity_poly.pdbx_strand_id
1 'polypeptide(L)'
;MLSKRAIVVGLCILGGGCRDASDRLRPDASTIDAVPDAVDNEAGCVSEFGQDMANGFGRFDGTLVAVVPPGSFCPRPNSTHIILEVRANDQVYRMVAAVMSSSGVPTMALAERDAALVGPAWSEGWHVGAEYAFDYVDNMNLHRLDFMPLMKDDMVDAINRKMIVGGKVSVFATVEDQPDSAHLVHRNAPGKDGAIIVNADGAPHYLMLRFDNQLF
;
A
#
# COMPACT_ATOMS: atom_id res chain seq x y z
N MET A 1 41.89 -10.12 6.00
CA MET A 1 42.39 -9.07 5.08
C MET A 1 42.89 -7.91 5.93
N LEU A 2 44.21 -7.68 5.93
CA LEU A 2 44.89 -6.71 6.79
C LEU A 2 44.68 -5.28 6.29
N SER A 3 44.17 -4.41 7.16
CA SER A 3 44.15 -2.95 6.93
C SER A 3 45.41 -2.32 7.54
N LYS A 4 46.16 -1.62 6.70
CA LYS A 4 47.45 -0.98 6.99
C LYS A 4 47.23 0.24 7.91
N ARG A 5 47.91 0.27 9.06
CA ARG A 5 48.01 1.47 9.92
C ARG A 5 49.16 2.35 9.44
N ALA A 6 48.86 3.60 9.09
CA ALA A 6 49.84 4.63 8.80
C ALA A 6 50.45 5.17 10.10
N ILE A 7 51.78 5.22 10.17
CA ILE A 7 52.56 5.87 11.22
C ILE A 7 52.81 7.31 10.75
N VAL A 8 52.31 8.30 11.49
CA VAL A 8 52.68 9.70 11.33
C VAL A 8 53.69 10.04 12.43
N VAL A 9 54.94 10.28 12.02
CA VAL A 9 56.00 10.80 12.90
C VAL A 9 55.86 12.32 12.94
N GLY A 10 55.41 12.85 14.07
CA GLY A 10 55.33 14.29 14.33
C GLY A 10 56.59 14.80 15.04
N LEU A 11 57.38 15.60 14.34
CA LEU A 11 58.54 16.34 14.83
C LEU A 11 58.07 17.58 15.63
N CYS A 12 58.35 17.64 16.93
CA CYS A 12 58.09 18.83 17.76
C CYS A 12 59.37 19.65 17.94
N ILE A 13 59.37 20.89 17.44
CA ILE A 13 60.39 21.89 17.72
C ILE A 13 59.93 22.75 18.90
N LEU A 14 60.87 23.01 19.82
CA LEU A 14 60.71 23.77 21.06
C LEU A 14 60.35 25.24 20.81
N GLY A 15 59.32 25.74 21.51
CA GLY A 15 59.16 27.16 21.81
C GLY A 15 57.76 27.73 21.56
N GLY A 16 57.02 28.03 22.64
CA GLY A 16 55.82 28.87 22.62
C GLY A 16 54.51 28.10 22.53
N GLY A 17 53.70 28.17 23.58
CA GLY A 17 52.48 27.36 23.76
C GLY A 17 51.46 27.51 22.63
N CYS A 18 51.23 26.41 21.91
CA CYS A 18 50.08 26.24 21.04
C CYS A 18 48.82 26.01 21.89
N ARG A 19 47.80 26.82 21.63
CA ARG A 19 46.44 26.67 22.12
C ARG A 19 45.89 25.31 21.69
N ASP A 20 45.27 24.62 22.63
CA ASP A 20 44.63 23.33 22.42
C ASP A 20 43.34 23.51 21.59
N ALA A 21 43.49 23.54 20.27
CA ALA A 21 42.37 23.49 19.33
C ALA A 21 42.21 22.05 18.86
N SER A 22 41.64 21.20 19.71
CA SER A 22 41.14 19.89 19.33
C SER A 22 39.71 19.66 19.80
N ASP A 23 38.86 20.67 19.60
CA ASP A 23 37.42 20.47 19.57
C ASP A 23 37.06 19.74 18.26
N ARG A 24 37.30 18.42 18.27
CA ARG A 24 36.84 17.52 17.23
C ARG A 24 35.33 17.47 17.34
N LEU A 25 34.68 18.20 16.44
CA LEU A 25 33.31 18.00 15.97
C LEU A 25 32.97 16.50 16.01
N ARG A 26 32.32 16.08 17.09
CA ARG A 26 31.50 14.88 17.06
C ARG A 26 30.35 15.22 16.11
N PRO A 27 30.09 14.40 15.07
CA PRO A 27 28.81 14.48 14.40
C PRO A 27 27.76 14.20 15.46
N ASP A 28 26.94 15.20 15.78
CA ASP A 28 25.72 14.97 16.55
C ASP A 28 24.97 13.85 15.83
N ALA A 29 24.73 12.77 16.56
CA ALA A 29 23.89 11.68 16.08
C ALA A 29 22.58 12.32 15.65
N SER A 30 22.33 12.32 14.33
CA SER A 30 21.07 12.76 13.77
C SER A 30 19.97 12.09 14.59
N THR A 31 19.09 12.90 15.18
CA THR A 31 17.81 12.47 15.68
C THR A 31 17.20 11.59 14.60
N ILE A 32 17.15 10.28 14.86
CA ILE A 32 16.26 9.40 14.12
C ILE A 32 14.89 9.97 14.44
N ASP A 33 14.30 10.66 13.46
CA ASP A 33 12.91 11.10 13.56
C ASP A 33 12.10 9.89 13.97
N ALA A 34 11.49 9.97 15.14
CA ALA A 34 10.61 8.92 15.63
C ALA A 34 9.61 8.65 14.52
N VAL A 35 9.63 7.43 13.99
CA VAL A 35 8.53 6.94 13.16
C VAL A 35 7.28 7.14 14.01
N PRO A 36 6.28 7.93 13.57
CA PRO A 36 5.05 8.09 14.31
C PRO A 36 4.55 6.71 14.72
N ASP A 37 4.10 6.56 15.96
CA ASP A 37 3.53 5.31 16.45
C ASP A 37 2.56 4.78 15.39
N ALA A 38 2.66 3.48 15.08
CA ALA A 38 1.84 2.86 14.05
C ALA A 38 0.37 3.20 14.32
N VAL A 39 -0.24 3.97 13.41
CA VAL A 39 -1.65 4.32 13.53
C VAL A 39 -2.43 3.01 13.55
N ASP A 40 -3.24 2.83 14.60
CA ASP A 40 -4.13 1.68 14.71
C ASP A 40 -5.24 1.83 13.66
N ASN A 41 -4.96 1.35 12.45
CA ASN A 41 -5.87 1.37 11.33
C ASN A 41 -7.04 0.37 11.50
N GLU A 42 -7.01 -0.50 12.53
CA GLU A 42 -8.08 -1.46 12.84
C GLU A 42 -9.14 -0.90 13.79
N ALA A 43 -8.81 0.14 14.56
CA ALA A 43 -9.66 0.69 15.64
C ALA A 43 -11.09 1.08 15.21
N GLY A 44 -11.32 1.30 13.92
CA GLY A 44 -12.61 1.71 13.35
C GLY A 44 -13.46 0.60 12.76
N CYS A 45 -13.04 -0.68 12.83
CA CYS A 45 -13.75 -1.72 12.08
C CYS A 45 -15.20 -1.97 12.55
N VAL A 46 -16.07 -2.28 11.61
CA VAL A 46 -17.52 -2.37 11.85
C VAL A 46 -18.05 -3.81 11.81
N SER A 47 -19.22 -4.03 12.41
CA SER A 47 -19.91 -5.33 12.39
C SER A 47 -21.07 -5.40 11.40
N GLU A 48 -21.49 -4.26 10.85
CA GLU A 48 -22.61 -4.15 9.92
C GLU A 48 -22.12 -3.56 8.60
N PHE A 49 -22.53 -4.16 7.49
CA PHE A 49 -22.10 -3.80 6.15
C PHE A 49 -23.30 -3.50 5.27
N GLY A 50 -23.10 -2.60 4.30
CA GLY A 50 -24.14 -2.22 3.34
C GLY A 50 -24.51 -3.35 2.38
N GLN A 51 -25.54 -3.16 1.55
CA GLN A 51 -26.07 -4.23 0.68
C GLN A 51 -26.39 -3.76 -0.75
N ASP A 52 -25.80 -2.63 -1.18
CA ASP A 52 -26.23 -1.96 -2.42
C ASP A 52 -25.24 -2.11 -3.60
N MET A 53 -24.14 -2.88 -3.47
CA MET A 53 -23.25 -3.10 -4.62
C MET A 53 -23.83 -4.11 -5.61
N ALA A 54 -24.05 -3.66 -6.84
CA ALA A 54 -24.43 -4.52 -7.95
C ALA A 54 -23.26 -5.41 -8.39
N ASN A 55 -23.56 -6.63 -8.85
CA ASN A 55 -22.57 -7.54 -9.42
C ASN A 55 -21.83 -6.91 -10.62
N GLY A 56 -20.53 -7.19 -10.74
CA GLY A 56 -19.71 -6.74 -11.87
C GLY A 56 -18.34 -6.24 -11.44
N PHE A 57 -17.54 -5.87 -12.45
CA PHE A 57 -16.29 -5.16 -12.25
C PHE A 57 -16.54 -3.65 -12.27
N GLY A 58 -15.80 -2.91 -11.45
CA GLY A 58 -15.99 -1.48 -11.31
C GLY A 58 -14.98 -0.83 -10.37
N ARG A 59 -15.22 0.44 -10.07
CA ARG A 59 -14.46 1.25 -9.11
C ARG A 59 -15.35 1.61 -7.93
N PHE A 60 -14.91 1.29 -6.72
CA PHE A 60 -15.56 1.72 -5.48
C PHE A 60 -14.84 2.95 -4.94
N ASP A 61 -15.53 4.06 -4.83
CA ASP A 61 -15.01 5.34 -4.34
C ASP A 61 -15.61 5.63 -2.97
N GLY A 62 -14.78 5.83 -1.95
CA GLY A 62 -15.29 6.10 -0.60
C GLY A 62 -14.24 6.64 0.37
N THR A 63 -14.60 6.64 1.65
CA THR A 63 -13.71 7.04 2.75
C THR A 63 -13.29 5.81 3.54
N LEU A 64 -11.98 5.63 3.73
CA LEU A 64 -11.44 4.52 4.50
C LEU A 64 -11.87 4.61 5.97
N VAL A 65 -12.45 3.53 6.49
CA VAL A 65 -12.89 3.40 7.89
C VAL A 65 -11.89 2.59 8.69
N ALA A 66 -11.46 1.45 8.15
CA ALA A 66 -10.50 0.57 8.78
C ALA A 66 -9.71 -0.24 7.74
N VAL A 67 -8.54 -0.69 8.15
CA VAL A 67 -7.72 -1.68 7.44
C VAL A 67 -7.64 -2.91 8.34
N VAL A 68 -8.21 -4.02 7.89
CA VAL A 68 -8.28 -5.26 8.64
C VAL A 68 -7.27 -6.24 8.06
N PRO A 69 -6.10 -6.43 8.71
CA PRO A 69 -5.07 -7.35 8.25
C PRO A 69 -5.46 -8.81 8.49
N PRO A 70 -4.71 -9.76 7.87
CA PRO A 70 -4.94 -11.17 8.09
C PRO A 70 -4.86 -11.59 9.56
N GLY A 71 -5.87 -12.30 10.05
CA GLY A 71 -5.90 -12.78 11.44
C GLY A 71 -6.35 -11.76 12.50
N SER A 72 -6.85 -10.59 12.07
CA SER A 72 -7.47 -9.60 12.94
C SER A 72 -8.69 -10.14 13.71
N PHE A 73 -9.02 -9.47 14.83
CA PHE A 73 -10.23 -9.71 15.62
C PHE A 73 -11.47 -8.99 15.09
N CYS A 74 -11.33 -8.14 14.07
CA CYS A 74 -12.44 -7.44 13.43
C CYS A 74 -13.46 -8.43 12.85
N PRO A 75 -14.74 -8.03 12.74
CA PRO A 75 -15.78 -8.88 12.16
C PRO A 75 -15.43 -9.35 10.74
N ARG A 76 -15.77 -10.62 10.44
CA ARG A 76 -15.50 -11.28 9.14
C ARG A 76 -14.03 -11.14 8.69
N PRO A 77 -13.05 -11.57 9.51
CA PRO A 77 -11.66 -11.50 9.13
C PRO A 77 -11.36 -12.50 8.00
N ASN A 78 -10.19 -12.34 7.39
CA ASN A 78 -9.66 -13.29 6.42
C ASN A 78 -8.24 -13.69 6.83
N SER A 79 -7.76 -14.87 6.44
CA SER A 79 -6.40 -15.34 6.78
C SER A 79 -5.37 -15.10 5.67
N THR A 80 -5.83 -14.79 4.45
CA THR A 80 -4.98 -14.62 3.26
C THR A 80 -5.20 -13.27 2.54
N HIS A 81 -6.16 -12.48 2.99
CA HIS A 81 -6.51 -11.18 2.43
C HIS A 81 -6.42 -10.08 3.49
N ILE A 82 -6.02 -8.89 3.04
CA ILE A 82 -6.28 -7.64 3.75
C ILE A 82 -7.65 -7.13 3.30
N ILE A 83 -8.42 -6.59 4.23
CA ILE A 83 -9.73 -6.00 3.93
C ILE A 83 -9.65 -4.50 4.21
N LEU A 84 -10.01 -3.68 3.24
CA LEU A 84 -10.28 -2.28 3.48
C LEU A 84 -11.78 -2.14 3.72
N GLU A 85 -12.15 -1.62 4.89
CA GLU A 85 -13.52 -1.22 5.15
C GLU A 85 -13.70 0.23 4.69
N VAL A 86 -14.54 0.42 3.67
CA VAL A 86 -14.70 1.71 3.01
C VAL A 86 -16.15 2.16 3.12
N ARG A 87 -16.35 3.38 3.60
CA ARG A 87 -17.67 4.01 3.71
C ARG A 87 -18.05 4.75 2.43
N ALA A 88 -19.26 4.52 1.94
CA ALA A 88 -19.92 5.29 0.89
C ALA A 88 -21.44 5.28 1.12
N ASN A 89 -22.13 6.38 0.85
CA ASN A 89 -23.58 6.50 1.03
C ASN A 89 -24.02 6.05 2.44
N ASP A 90 -23.29 6.51 3.47
CA ASP A 90 -23.51 6.20 4.89
C ASP A 90 -23.44 4.71 5.28
N GLN A 91 -22.99 3.83 4.38
CA GLN A 91 -22.80 2.41 4.61
C GLN A 91 -21.34 2.01 4.42
N VAL A 92 -20.90 0.92 5.07
CA VAL A 92 -19.53 0.40 4.97
C VAL A 92 -19.50 -0.89 4.16
N TYR A 93 -18.49 -1.03 3.32
CA TYR A 93 -18.31 -2.15 2.40
C TYR A 93 -16.90 -2.71 2.53
N ARG A 94 -16.74 -3.99 2.21
CA ARG A 94 -15.46 -4.71 2.30
C ARG A 94 -14.78 -4.76 0.95
N MET A 95 -13.59 -4.19 0.84
CA MET A 95 -12.74 -4.32 -0.34
C MET A 95 -11.61 -5.31 -0.02
N VAL A 96 -11.67 -6.49 -0.62
CA VAL A 96 -10.88 -7.65 -0.20
C VAL A 96 -9.71 -7.88 -1.17
N ALA A 97 -8.49 -7.58 -0.71
CA ALA A 97 -7.26 -7.70 -1.51
C ALA A 97 -6.38 -8.85 -1.04
N ALA A 98 -5.93 -9.68 -1.98
CA ALA A 98 -5.04 -10.80 -1.67
C ALA A 98 -3.65 -10.27 -1.27
N VAL A 99 -3.12 -10.75 -0.14
CA VAL A 99 -1.76 -10.40 0.33
C VAL A 99 -0.82 -11.61 0.36
N MET A 100 -1.34 -12.79 0.01
CA MET A 100 -0.56 -13.98 -0.22
C MET A 100 -1.22 -14.87 -1.28
N SER A 101 -0.40 -15.67 -1.95
CA SER A 101 -0.89 -16.74 -2.82
C SER A 101 -1.15 -18.01 -2.01
N SER A 102 -2.28 -18.68 -2.24
CA SER A 102 -2.56 -20.03 -1.73
C SER A 102 -2.04 -21.14 -2.66
N SER A 103 -1.44 -20.78 -3.79
CA SER A 103 -0.89 -21.71 -4.79
C SER A 103 0.51 -21.28 -5.24
N GLY A 104 1.48 -22.20 -5.23
CA GLY A 104 2.86 -21.91 -5.64
C GLY A 104 3.68 -21.21 -4.55
N VAL A 105 4.50 -20.23 -4.93
CA VAL A 105 5.24 -19.39 -3.98
C VAL A 105 4.23 -18.47 -3.29
N PRO A 106 4.17 -18.39 -1.94
CA PRO A 106 3.16 -17.61 -1.23
C PRO A 106 3.29 -16.10 -1.40
N THR A 107 4.22 -15.64 -2.23
CA THR A 107 4.48 -14.24 -2.52
C THR A 107 3.45 -13.68 -3.50
N MET A 108 2.89 -12.55 -3.14
CA MET A 108 2.29 -11.61 -4.09
C MET A 108 3.37 -10.64 -4.56
N ALA A 109 3.12 -9.87 -5.61
CA ALA A 109 4.00 -8.78 -6.02
C ALA A 109 3.23 -7.46 -6.08
N LEU A 110 3.89 -6.37 -5.67
CA LEU A 110 3.33 -5.02 -5.59
C LEU A 110 4.05 -4.10 -6.58
N ALA A 111 3.29 -3.28 -7.29
CA ALA A 111 3.78 -2.10 -7.97
C ALA A 111 3.04 -0.87 -7.44
N GLU A 112 3.74 0.26 -7.41
CA GLU A 112 3.18 1.54 -6.98
C GLU A 112 3.33 2.57 -8.09
N ARG A 113 2.35 3.47 -8.24
CA ARG A 113 2.43 4.54 -9.26
C ARG A 113 1.57 5.75 -8.92
N ASP A 114 2.15 6.94 -9.04
CA ASP A 114 1.38 8.17 -9.12
C ASP A 114 0.81 8.33 -10.53
N ALA A 115 -0.50 8.52 -10.62
CA ALA A 115 -1.19 8.72 -11.89
C ALA A 115 -2.53 9.43 -11.67
N ALA A 116 -3.07 10.04 -12.73
CA ALA A 116 -4.46 10.50 -12.69
C ALA A 116 -5.42 9.32 -12.42
N LEU A 117 -6.58 9.61 -11.84
CA LEU A 117 -7.60 8.60 -11.63
C LEU A 117 -8.10 8.09 -12.99
N VAL A 118 -8.09 6.78 -13.23
CA VAL A 118 -8.60 6.17 -14.45
C VAL A 118 -10.13 6.18 -14.40
N GLY A 119 -10.75 6.63 -15.49
CA GLY A 119 -12.18 6.84 -15.58
C GLY A 119 -12.61 8.25 -15.14
N PRO A 120 -13.90 8.45 -14.81
CA PRO A 120 -14.41 9.71 -14.31
C PRO A 120 -13.72 10.19 -13.02
N ALA A 121 -13.88 11.48 -12.70
CA ALA A 121 -13.42 12.04 -11.42
C ALA A 121 -13.98 11.27 -10.23
N TRP A 122 -13.31 11.37 -9.07
CA TRP A 122 -13.76 10.71 -7.85
C TRP A 122 -15.18 11.17 -7.49
N SER A 123 -16.06 10.22 -7.26
CA SER A 123 -17.43 10.44 -6.81
C SER A 123 -17.77 9.31 -5.86
N GLU A 124 -18.34 9.58 -4.69
CA GLU A 124 -18.68 8.51 -3.75
C GLU A 124 -19.62 7.46 -4.37
N GLY A 125 -19.36 6.16 -4.11
CA GLY A 125 -20.23 5.06 -4.51
C GLY A 125 -19.54 3.91 -5.27
N TRP A 126 -20.34 2.93 -5.67
CA TRP A 126 -19.94 1.82 -6.54
C TRP A 126 -20.26 2.13 -7.98
N HIS A 127 -19.22 2.13 -8.84
CA HIS A 127 -19.35 2.52 -10.23
C HIS A 127 -18.96 1.41 -11.18
N VAL A 128 -19.88 1.07 -12.08
CA VAL A 128 -19.70 0.02 -13.10
C VAL A 128 -19.90 0.62 -14.48
N GLY A 129 -19.27 0.04 -15.49
CA GLY A 129 -19.34 0.55 -16.86
C GLY A 129 -18.01 0.40 -17.59
N ALA A 130 -18.02 0.67 -18.90
CA ALA A 130 -16.81 0.58 -19.73
C ALA A 130 -15.78 1.68 -19.39
N GLU A 131 -16.26 2.82 -18.89
CA GLU A 131 -15.44 3.94 -18.42
C GLU A 131 -14.67 3.64 -17.12
N TYR A 132 -15.01 2.54 -16.44
CA TYR A 132 -14.30 2.05 -15.26
C TYR A 132 -13.43 0.82 -15.58
N ALA A 133 -13.25 0.47 -16.85
CA ALA A 133 -12.30 -0.56 -17.23
C ALA A 133 -10.87 -0.17 -16.80
N PHE A 134 -10.13 -1.11 -16.22
CA PHE A 134 -8.76 -0.89 -15.76
C PHE A 134 -7.86 -2.07 -16.14
N ASP A 135 -6.71 -1.77 -16.71
CA ASP A 135 -5.67 -2.73 -17.10
C ASP A 135 -4.28 -2.16 -16.80
N TYR A 136 -3.41 -2.97 -16.19
CA TYR A 136 -2.07 -2.56 -15.81
C TYR A 136 -1.19 -2.17 -17.01
N VAL A 137 -1.32 -2.88 -18.12
CA VAL A 137 -0.50 -2.62 -19.32
C VAL A 137 -1.02 -1.37 -20.02
N ASP A 138 -2.31 -1.30 -20.30
CA ASP A 138 -2.87 -0.23 -21.11
C ASP A 138 -2.97 1.11 -20.36
N ASN A 139 -3.32 1.09 -19.07
CA ASN A 139 -3.50 2.33 -18.31
C ASN A 139 -2.23 2.78 -17.58
N MET A 140 -1.40 1.82 -17.16
CA MET A 140 -0.24 2.11 -16.34
C MET A 140 1.08 1.80 -17.04
N ASN A 141 1.10 1.18 -18.22
CA ASN A 141 2.33 0.72 -18.86
C ASN A 141 3.21 -0.08 -17.88
N LEU A 142 2.58 -0.96 -17.11
CA LEU A 142 3.24 -1.86 -16.17
C LEU A 142 3.19 -3.29 -16.69
N HIS A 143 4.32 -3.96 -16.60
CA HIS A 143 4.52 -5.35 -16.98
C HIS A 143 5.02 -6.14 -15.77
N ARG A 144 5.08 -7.47 -15.89
CA ARG A 144 5.43 -8.37 -14.78
C ARG A 144 6.67 -7.95 -13.98
N LEU A 145 7.72 -7.48 -14.66
CA LEU A 145 9.01 -7.13 -14.05
C LEU A 145 9.00 -5.80 -13.28
N ASP A 146 7.96 -4.99 -13.43
CA ASP A 146 7.81 -3.73 -12.70
C ASP A 146 7.27 -3.93 -11.27
N PHE A 147 6.84 -5.16 -10.94
CA PHE A 147 6.31 -5.50 -9.63
C PHE A 147 7.38 -6.15 -8.75
N MET A 148 7.46 -5.70 -7.51
CA MET A 148 8.34 -6.24 -6.49
C MET A 148 7.65 -7.38 -5.72
N PRO A 149 8.19 -8.62 -5.74
CA PRO A 149 7.66 -9.70 -4.91
C PRO A 149 7.82 -9.40 -3.42
N LEU A 150 6.76 -9.60 -2.65
CA LEU A 150 6.72 -9.42 -1.20
C LEU A 150 6.15 -10.66 -0.52
N MET A 151 6.67 -10.95 0.68
CA MET A 151 6.04 -11.91 1.58
C MET A 151 4.77 -11.31 2.18
N LYS A 152 3.92 -12.16 2.75
CA LYS A 152 2.61 -11.76 3.29
C LYS A 152 2.70 -10.57 4.25
N ASP A 153 3.60 -10.64 5.23
CA ASP A 153 3.70 -9.61 6.28
C ASP A 153 4.26 -8.31 5.70
N ASP A 154 5.27 -8.38 4.82
CA ASP A 154 5.81 -7.21 4.11
C ASP A 154 4.77 -6.54 3.20
N MET A 155 3.91 -7.33 2.55
CA MET A 155 2.81 -6.84 1.71
C MET A 155 1.77 -6.11 2.55
N VAL A 156 1.37 -6.70 3.68
CA VAL A 156 0.44 -6.07 4.64
C VAL A 156 1.03 -4.76 5.14
N ASP A 157 2.30 -4.74 5.54
CA ASP A 157 2.97 -3.51 6.01
C ASP A 157 3.12 -2.46 4.91
N ALA A 158 3.40 -2.86 3.67
CA ALA A 158 3.48 -1.95 2.53
C ALA A 158 2.13 -1.28 2.26
N ILE A 159 1.03 -2.05 2.25
CA ILE A 159 -0.32 -1.51 2.05
C ILE A 159 -0.71 -0.63 3.24
N ASN A 160 -0.57 -1.13 4.47
CA ASN A 160 -1.04 -0.47 5.67
C ASN A 160 -0.38 0.91 5.89
N ARG A 161 0.92 1.05 5.59
CA ARG A 161 1.64 2.34 5.71
C ARG A 161 1.15 3.43 4.76
N LYS A 162 0.44 3.07 3.69
CA LYS A 162 -0.13 4.01 2.72
C LYS A 162 -1.55 4.43 3.11
N MET A 163 -2.17 3.69 4.02
CA MET A 163 -3.55 3.91 4.42
C MET A 163 -3.65 4.97 5.50
N ILE A 164 -4.58 5.90 5.30
CA ILE A 164 -4.93 6.92 6.27
C ILE A 164 -6.43 6.78 6.53
N VAL A 165 -6.80 6.36 7.74
CA VAL A 165 -8.21 6.31 8.16
C VAL A 165 -8.83 7.70 8.02
N GLY A 166 -10.03 7.77 7.43
CA GLY A 166 -10.70 9.02 7.04
C GLY A 166 -10.27 9.55 5.67
N GLY A 167 -9.21 9.01 5.08
CA GLY A 167 -8.74 9.36 3.74
C GLY A 167 -9.68 8.87 2.63
N LYS A 168 -9.66 9.57 1.49
CA LYS A 168 -10.42 9.22 0.29
C LYS A 168 -9.66 8.17 -0.52
N VAL A 169 -10.35 7.06 -0.79
CA VAL A 169 -9.81 5.93 -1.54
C VAL A 169 -10.69 5.60 -2.73
N SER A 170 -10.08 4.96 -3.73
CA SER A 170 -10.78 4.25 -4.79
C SER A 170 -10.26 2.83 -4.85
N VAL A 171 -11.11 1.85 -5.16
CA VAL A 171 -10.70 0.45 -5.33
C VAL A 171 -11.31 -0.11 -6.61
N PHE A 172 -10.47 -0.53 -7.55
CA PHE A 172 -10.93 -1.37 -8.66
C PHE A 172 -11.06 -2.81 -8.18
N ALA A 173 -12.24 -3.39 -8.35
CA ALA A 173 -12.59 -4.69 -7.78
C ALA A 173 -13.73 -5.36 -8.57
N THR A 174 -14.04 -6.61 -8.22
CA THR A 174 -15.20 -7.35 -8.75
C THR A 174 -16.15 -7.78 -7.63
N VAL A 175 -17.44 -7.55 -7.82
CA VAL A 175 -18.51 -8.07 -6.96
C VAL A 175 -19.10 -9.33 -7.61
N GLU A 176 -19.08 -10.45 -6.89
CA GLU A 176 -19.47 -11.79 -7.36
C GLU A 176 -20.57 -12.43 -6.47
N ASP A 177 -21.70 -11.74 -6.23
CA ASP A 177 -22.85 -12.18 -5.40
C ASP A 177 -22.82 -11.78 -3.90
N GLN A 178 -21.81 -11.02 -3.47
CA GLN A 178 -21.79 -10.42 -2.13
C GLN A 178 -21.93 -8.90 -2.26
N PRO A 179 -23.15 -8.32 -2.13
CA PRO A 179 -23.36 -6.90 -2.38
C PRO A 179 -22.75 -5.99 -1.30
N ASP A 180 -22.08 -6.58 -0.31
CA ASP A 180 -21.38 -5.94 0.78
C ASP A 180 -19.84 -6.08 0.67
N SER A 181 -19.35 -6.83 -0.32
CA SER A 181 -17.95 -7.21 -0.45
C SER A 181 -17.51 -7.30 -1.90
N ALA A 182 -16.45 -6.58 -2.26
CA ALA A 182 -15.80 -6.70 -3.57
C ALA A 182 -14.42 -7.36 -3.42
N HIS A 183 -14.07 -8.21 -4.38
CA HIS A 183 -12.88 -9.05 -4.42
C HIS A 183 -12.02 -8.74 -5.65
N LEU A 184 -11.04 -9.61 -5.92
CA LEU A 184 -10.19 -9.57 -7.12
C LEU A 184 -9.42 -8.25 -7.26
N VAL A 185 -8.96 -7.70 -6.13
CA VAL A 185 -8.09 -6.52 -6.09
C VAL A 185 -6.65 -6.91 -6.45
N HIS A 186 -6.44 -7.38 -7.68
CA HIS A 186 -5.17 -7.78 -8.27
C HIS A 186 -5.33 -7.89 -9.81
N ARG A 187 -4.23 -8.11 -10.56
CA ARG A 187 -4.29 -8.46 -12.01
C ARG A 187 -5.28 -9.61 -12.21
N ASN A 188 -6.25 -9.49 -13.10
CA ASN A 188 -7.31 -10.50 -13.20
C ASN A 188 -7.61 -10.88 -14.65
N ALA A 189 -8.23 -9.98 -15.40
CA ALA A 189 -8.60 -10.18 -16.79
C ALA A 189 -8.49 -8.84 -17.55
N PRO A 190 -8.40 -8.85 -18.89
CA PRO A 190 -8.31 -7.62 -19.67
C PRO A 190 -9.40 -6.61 -19.30
N GLY A 191 -8.98 -5.39 -18.96
CA GLY A 191 -9.87 -4.30 -18.53
C GLY A 191 -10.58 -4.52 -17.19
N LYS A 192 -10.17 -5.53 -16.41
CA LYS A 192 -10.75 -5.89 -15.10
C LYS A 192 -9.70 -6.10 -14.02
N ASP A 193 -8.57 -5.42 -14.14
CA ASP A 193 -7.55 -5.48 -13.10
C ASP A 193 -8.01 -4.73 -11.86
N GLY A 194 -7.67 -5.27 -10.70
CA GLY A 194 -7.93 -4.61 -9.43
C GLY A 194 -6.77 -3.74 -8.97
N ALA A 195 -7.05 -2.69 -8.22
CA ALA A 195 -6.03 -1.85 -7.60
C ALA A 195 -6.64 -1.10 -6.42
N ILE A 196 -5.78 -0.69 -5.49
CA ILE A 196 -6.14 0.23 -4.41
C ILE A 196 -5.54 1.59 -4.75
N ILE A 197 -6.30 2.65 -4.61
CA ILE A 197 -5.86 4.02 -4.86
C ILE A 197 -6.08 4.82 -3.59
N VAL A 198 -5.01 5.41 -3.07
CA VAL A 198 -5.06 6.35 -1.94
C VAL A 198 -5.02 7.78 -2.45
N ASN A 199 -5.56 8.73 -1.67
CA ASN A 199 -5.67 10.15 -2.03
C ASN A 199 -6.43 10.35 -3.36
N ALA A 200 -7.49 9.56 -3.57
CA ALA A 200 -8.13 9.39 -4.88
C ALA A 200 -8.87 10.64 -5.40
N ASP A 201 -9.20 11.59 -4.53
CA ASP A 201 -9.86 12.86 -4.86
C ASP A 201 -8.88 14.02 -5.14
N GLY A 202 -7.56 13.78 -5.05
CA GLY A 202 -6.53 14.80 -5.18
C GLY A 202 -5.34 14.37 -6.01
N ALA A 203 -4.36 13.73 -5.35
CA ALA A 203 -3.13 13.23 -5.97
C ALA A 203 -3.10 11.70 -5.86
N PRO A 204 -3.78 10.98 -6.79
CA PRO A 204 -4.00 9.56 -6.64
C PRO A 204 -2.71 8.77 -6.72
N HIS A 205 -2.56 7.82 -5.79
CA HIS A 205 -1.44 6.91 -5.74
C HIS A 205 -1.94 5.47 -5.76
N TYR A 206 -1.56 4.73 -6.80
CA TYR A 206 -2.01 3.38 -7.07
C TYR A 206 -1.11 2.35 -6.41
N LEU A 207 -1.73 1.36 -5.77
CA LEU A 207 -1.15 0.12 -5.30
C LEU A 207 -1.76 -1.02 -6.14
N MET A 208 -0.93 -1.66 -6.96
CA MET A 208 -1.35 -2.71 -7.90
C MET A 208 -0.71 -4.02 -7.50
N LEU A 209 -1.52 -5.07 -7.45
CA LEU A 209 -1.13 -6.37 -6.91
C LEU A 209 -1.19 -7.44 -8.00
N ARG A 210 -0.26 -8.39 -7.98
CA ARG A 210 -0.35 -9.58 -8.83
C ARG A 210 0.09 -10.82 -8.09
N PHE A 211 -0.45 -11.96 -8.48
CA PHE A 211 0.13 -13.25 -8.14
C PHE A 211 1.43 -13.47 -8.92
N ASP A 212 2.37 -14.19 -8.33
CA ASP A 212 3.69 -14.40 -8.94
C ASP A 212 3.63 -15.18 -10.27
N ASN A 213 2.63 -16.06 -10.40
CA ASN A 213 2.42 -16.91 -11.59
C ASN A 213 1.77 -16.18 -12.78
N GLN A 214 1.39 -14.91 -12.63
CA GLN A 214 0.74 -14.15 -13.71
C GLN A 214 1.78 -13.58 -14.67
N LEU A 215 1.59 -13.88 -15.96
CA LEU A 215 2.45 -13.44 -17.05
C LEU A 215 1.72 -12.40 -17.89
N PHE A 216 2.32 -11.22 -18.03
CA PHE A 216 1.87 -10.11 -18.87
C PHE A 216 3.02 -9.13 -19.10
#